data_AF-A0A7S2RP45-F1
#
_entry.id   AF-A0A7S2RP45-F1
#
_cell.length_a   1.000
_cell.length_b   1.000
_cell.length_c   1.000
_cell.angle_alpha   90.00
_cell.angle_beta   90.00
_cell.angle_gamma   90.00
#
_symmetry.space_group_name_H-M   'P 1'
#
loop_
_entity.id
_entity.type
_entity.pdbx_description
1 polymer ?
#
loop_
_entity_poly.entity_id
_entity_poly.type
_entity_poly.pdbx_seq_one_letter_code
_entity_poly.pdbx_strand_id
1 'polypeptide(L)'
;SASAASGMRVAGLCTSGGRGAGHLARSRAQPQRLRGVALAAGALGHREQWQEDAHATAVLEEGPWREAAQAHQDRVRRLVGGGDMSSPDPDNPIYNFLFRYYYWKPQQVARYSPGWGVALIGAQRRDLAGSSERDSDRRAVVDSRTGALYFHPGTCRWKTVEGFAKVLDLLVATEARPPVLNCFGYHEWAMLYQPDPTVPTQRHQSLPLRVSQETLNQVVEDRTPLRCTHFDAFRFFTAPAQERNHAVLDRASQRRLEQPGCVHASMDLFKYAMKLSPWVDPSILGECLALAKRARIMDIRASPYDASQYSHPGSEDQEPLDLSPIAVETLEGRQAYLAEQEQLWKAAQPIRRRLVVEYTRVIEEAARVHRRDPPLLCSSSSTAGQFSGGSSGVGRGVA
;
A
#
# COMPACT_ATOMS: atom_id res chain seq x y z
N SER A 1 -46.35 12.79 42.56
CA SER A 1 -47.49 12.14 43.22
C SER A 1 -48.16 11.24 42.19
N ALA A 2 -47.82 9.94 42.15
CA ALA A 2 -48.72 8.81 42.47
C ALA A 2 -50.04 8.86 41.66
N SER A 3 -50.51 7.86 40.93
CA SER A 3 -50.65 6.42 41.23
C SER A 3 -51.28 5.76 39.98
N ALA A 4 -50.75 4.68 39.41
CA ALA A 4 -51.08 3.26 39.64
C ALA A 4 -52.51 2.80 39.25
N ALA A 5 -52.58 1.81 38.33
CA ALA A 5 -53.16 0.47 38.50
C ALA A 5 -54.64 0.36 38.04
N SER A 6 -55.25 -0.76 37.60
CA SER A 6 -54.99 -2.19 37.76
C SER A 6 -55.93 -3.03 36.85
N GLY A 7 -55.65 -4.34 36.72
CA GLY A 7 -56.63 -5.41 36.41
C GLY A 7 -56.54 -6.00 34.98
N MET A 8 -56.47 -7.32 34.72
CA MET A 8 -56.79 -8.50 35.55
C MET A 8 -56.16 -9.79 34.96
N ARG A 9 -55.95 -10.80 35.82
CA ARG A 9 -55.35 -12.15 35.62
C ARG A 9 -56.29 -13.12 34.86
N VAL A 10 -55.87 -14.29 34.37
CA VAL A 10 -55.77 -15.66 35.01
C VAL A 10 -55.08 -16.57 33.96
N ALA A 11 -54.01 -17.36 34.14
CA ALA A 11 -53.56 -18.44 35.06
C ALA A 11 -53.75 -19.89 34.52
N GLY A 12 -52.70 -20.71 34.68
CA GLY A 12 -52.60 -22.18 34.45
C GLY A 12 -51.18 -22.56 33.97
N LEU A 13 -50.16 -22.81 34.81
CA LEU A 13 -49.85 -24.02 35.63
C LEU A 13 -49.92 -25.32 34.80
N CYS A 14 -48.97 -26.27 34.79
CA CYS A 14 -47.91 -26.62 35.74
C CYS A 14 -47.01 -27.75 35.16
N THR A 15 -45.71 -27.75 35.54
CA THR A 15 -44.83 -28.89 35.96
C THR A 15 -44.59 -30.11 35.03
N SER A 16 -43.47 -30.85 35.05
CA SER A 16 -42.11 -30.80 35.63
C SER A 16 -41.43 -32.17 35.36
N GLY A 17 -40.09 -32.20 35.26
CA GLY A 17 -39.24 -33.37 35.57
C GLY A 17 -39.10 -34.44 34.48
N GLY A 18 -37.98 -35.14 34.29
CA GLY A 18 -36.70 -35.22 34.98
C GLY A 18 -35.87 -36.37 34.39
N ARG A 19 -34.54 -36.15 34.35
CA ARG A 19 -33.35 -37.02 34.15
C ARG A 19 -33.49 -38.53 33.90
N GLY A 20 -32.61 -39.06 33.04
CA GLY A 20 -32.19 -40.47 33.06
C GLY A 20 -31.12 -40.81 32.01
N ALA A 21 -29.92 -41.20 32.46
CA ALA A 21 -28.80 -41.68 31.64
C ALA A 21 -28.93 -43.18 31.31
N GLY A 22 -28.30 -43.64 30.22
CA GLY A 22 -28.17 -45.06 29.91
C GLY A 22 -27.34 -45.36 28.66
N HIS A 23 -26.11 -45.84 28.86
CA HIS A 23 -25.29 -46.53 27.86
C HIS A 23 -25.97 -47.81 27.35
N LEU A 24 -25.78 -48.16 26.07
CA LEU A 24 -25.66 -49.55 25.62
C LEU A 24 -24.96 -49.61 24.25
N ALA A 25 -23.90 -50.41 24.19
CA ALA A 25 -23.08 -50.72 23.03
C ALA A 25 -23.75 -51.74 22.08
N ARG A 26 -23.47 -51.66 20.78
CA ARG A 26 -23.49 -52.82 19.86
C ARG A 26 -22.40 -52.70 18.79
N SER A 27 -21.80 -53.83 18.48
CA SER A 27 -20.51 -53.97 17.80
C SER A 27 -20.62 -54.38 16.32
N ARG A 28 -19.55 -54.04 15.59
CA ARG A 28 -18.89 -54.74 14.46
C ARG A 28 -19.72 -55.10 13.20
N ALA A 29 -19.30 -54.50 12.08
CA ALA A 29 -18.81 -55.23 10.91
C ALA A 29 -17.93 -54.30 10.04
N GLN A 30 -16.69 -54.74 9.76
CA GLN A 30 -15.89 -54.27 8.61
C GLN A 30 -16.32 -55.05 7.36
N PRO A 31 -16.08 -54.52 6.16
CA PRO A 31 -14.99 -55.12 5.38
C PRO A 31 -14.12 -54.12 4.59
N GLN A 32 -12.83 -54.46 4.62
CA GLN A 32 -11.86 -54.50 3.52
C GLN A 32 -11.35 -53.21 2.87
N ARG A 33 -10.03 -53.08 3.02
CA ARG A 33 -9.08 -52.28 2.23
C ARG A 33 -9.26 -52.55 0.73
N LEU A 34 -9.08 -51.51 -0.08
CA LEU A 34 -8.12 -51.46 -1.19
C LEU A 34 -8.21 -50.09 -1.87
N ARG A 35 -7.16 -49.29 -1.73
CA ARG A 35 -6.48 -48.53 -2.81
C ARG A 35 -5.49 -47.58 -2.17
N GLY A 36 -4.21 -47.98 -2.25
CA GLY A 36 -3.13 -47.03 -2.11
C GLY A 36 -3.25 -45.99 -3.21
N VAL A 37 -3.19 -44.73 -2.82
CA VAL A 37 -2.82 -43.63 -3.70
C VAL A 37 -1.74 -42.87 -2.96
N ALA A 38 -0.49 -43.20 -3.30
CA ALA A 38 0.65 -42.35 -3.02
C ALA A 38 0.49 -41.07 -3.85
N LEU A 39 -0.05 -40.02 -3.23
CA LEU A 39 -0.04 -38.66 -3.78
C LEU A 39 0.24 -37.67 -2.65
N ALA A 40 1.51 -37.55 -2.26
CA ALA A 40 2.02 -36.39 -1.51
C ALA A 40 3.56 -36.27 -1.48
N ALA A 41 4.34 -36.99 -2.29
CA ALA A 41 5.81 -36.92 -2.25
C ALA A 41 6.43 -35.92 -3.25
N GLY A 42 5.73 -35.57 -4.34
CA GLY A 42 6.30 -34.77 -5.43
C GLY A 42 6.42 -33.26 -5.16
N ALA A 43 5.56 -32.70 -4.29
CA ALA A 43 5.57 -31.25 -4.02
C ALA A 43 6.49 -30.86 -2.85
N LEU A 44 6.79 -31.78 -1.94
CA LEU A 44 7.70 -31.55 -0.81
C LEU A 44 9.17 -31.76 -1.22
N GLY A 45 9.47 -32.76 -2.03
CA GLY A 45 10.86 -33.07 -2.45
C GLY A 45 11.52 -31.98 -3.30
N HIS A 46 10.77 -31.28 -4.16
CA HIS A 46 11.36 -30.22 -4.99
C HIS A 46 11.68 -28.94 -4.23
N ARG A 47 10.92 -28.61 -3.18
CA ARG A 47 11.14 -27.38 -2.42
C ARG A 47 12.41 -27.45 -1.56
N GLU A 48 12.81 -28.64 -1.16
CA GLU A 48 14.06 -28.90 -0.43
C GLU A 48 15.25 -28.97 -1.40
N GLN A 49 15.08 -29.61 -2.56
CA GLN A 49 16.18 -29.82 -3.51
C GLN A 49 16.77 -28.52 -4.11
N TRP A 50 15.98 -27.48 -4.40
CA TRP A 50 16.55 -26.23 -4.92
C TRP A 50 17.32 -25.44 -3.84
N GLN A 51 17.01 -25.65 -2.56
CA GLN A 51 17.68 -24.94 -1.46
C GLN A 51 19.12 -25.43 -1.28
N GLU A 52 19.43 -26.66 -1.67
CA GLU A 52 20.77 -27.25 -1.56
C GLU A 52 21.76 -26.63 -2.58
N ASP A 53 21.27 -26.27 -3.78
CA ASP A 53 22.08 -25.68 -4.85
C ASP A 53 22.08 -24.13 -4.86
N ALA A 54 21.13 -23.51 -4.15
CA ALA A 54 20.96 -22.07 -4.14
C ALA A 54 22.01 -21.40 -3.24
N HIS A 55 22.83 -20.53 -3.84
CA HIS A 55 23.85 -19.77 -3.15
C HIS A 55 23.63 -18.27 -3.34
N ALA A 56 24.02 -17.49 -2.35
CA ALA A 56 24.04 -16.04 -2.43
C ALA A 56 25.05 -15.58 -3.51
N THR A 57 24.72 -14.47 -4.16
CA THR A 57 25.57 -13.79 -5.16
C THR A 57 26.55 -12.82 -4.50
N ALA A 58 26.31 -12.43 -3.25
CA ALA A 58 27.19 -11.57 -2.46
C ALA A 58 27.16 -12.00 -0.98
N VAL A 59 28.19 -11.58 -0.24
CA VAL A 59 28.35 -11.85 1.19
C VAL A 59 28.66 -10.54 1.90
N LEU A 60 28.02 -10.32 3.04
CA LEU A 60 28.35 -9.23 3.97
C LEU A 60 28.85 -9.80 5.28
N GLU A 61 30.01 -9.32 5.69
CA GLU A 61 30.60 -9.63 6.99
C GLU A 61 29.79 -9.05 8.14
N GLU A 62 29.96 -9.63 9.33
CA GLU A 62 29.12 -9.31 10.50
C GLU A 62 29.11 -7.82 10.86
N GLY A 63 30.29 -7.20 10.96
CA GLY A 63 30.40 -5.77 11.26
C GLY A 63 29.66 -4.90 10.25
N PRO A 64 30.00 -4.97 8.95
CA PRO A 64 29.36 -4.19 7.90
C PRO A 64 27.83 -4.30 7.84
N TRP A 65 27.26 -5.51 7.91
CA TRP A 65 25.79 -5.61 7.81
C TRP A 65 25.09 -5.15 9.09
N ARG A 66 25.71 -5.30 10.27
CA ARG A 66 25.17 -4.74 11.52
C ARG A 66 25.18 -3.22 11.51
N GLU A 67 26.24 -2.61 10.98
CA GLU A 67 26.32 -1.16 10.77
C GLU A 67 25.24 -0.68 9.79
N ALA A 68 25.08 -1.36 8.64
CA ALA A 68 24.02 -1.05 7.69
C ALA A 68 22.61 -1.22 8.29
N ALA A 69 22.41 -2.24 9.13
CA ALA A 69 21.15 -2.46 9.83
C ALA A 69 20.85 -1.33 10.83
N GLN A 70 21.85 -0.89 11.59
CA GLN A 70 21.71 0.26 12.49
C GLN A 70 21.41 1.55 11.72
N ALA A 71 22.14 1.82 10.64
CA ALA A 71 21.92 2.98 9.78
C ALA A 71 20.51 2.98 9.16
N HIS A 72 19.99 1.82 8.75
CA HIS A 72 18.60 1.67 8.29
C HIS A 72 17.59 1.98 9.39
N GLN A 73 17.79 1.46 10.60
CA GLN A 73 16.91 1.74 11.73
C GLN A 73 16.90 3.24 12.08
N ASP A 74 18.06 3.89 12.11
CA ASP A 74 18.19 5.32 12.40
C ASP A 74 17.58 6.18 11.29
N ARG A 75 17.70 5.75 10.03
CA ARG A 75 17.03 6.40 8.90
C ARG A 75 15.51 6.30 9.04
N VAL A 76 14.98 5.10 9.34
CA VAL A 76 13.53 4.91 9.54
C VAL A 76 13.05 5.74 10.72
N ARG A 77 13.76 5.72 11.86
CA ARG A 77 13.42 6.52 13.05
C ARG A 77 13.25 8.00 12.69
N ARG A 78 14.21 8.60 11.99
CA ARG A 78 14.13 10.01 11.55
C ARG A 78 12.95 10.27 10.60
N LEU A 79 12.66 9.35 9.70
CA LEU A 79 11.56 9.49 8.72
C LEU A 79 10.17 9.32 9.34
N VAL A 80 10.03 8.61 10.46
CA VAL A 80 8.74 8.36 11.12
C VAL A 80 8.47 9.27 12.31
N GLY A 81 9.24 10.36 12.45
CA GLY A 81 9.00 11.39 13.46
C GLY A 81 9.90 11.32 14.69
N GLY A 82 10.99 10.54 14.65
CA GLY A 82 11.95 10.46 15.76
C GLY A 82 11.42 9.63 16.94
N GLY A 83 12.16 9.67 18.05
CA GLY A 83 11.73 9.09 19.33
C GLY A 83 11.56 7.56 19.35
N ASP A 84 10.71 7.10 20.27
CA ASP A 84 10.41 5.67 20.42
C ASP A 84 9.42 5.19 19.35
N MET A 85 9.95 4.44 18.38
CA MET A 85 9.18 3.78 17.31
C MET A 85 8.12 2.78 17.80
N SER A 86 8.14 2.40 19.08
CA SER A 86 7.13 1.54 19.71
C SER A 86 5.82 2.27 20.03
N SER A 87 5.86 3.59 20.19
CA SER A 87 4.73 4.42 20.57
C SER A 87 4.62 5.67 19.69
N PRO A 88 4.41 5.52 18.37
CA PRO A 88 4.23 6.67 17.49
C PRO A 88 2.99 7.47 17.89
N ASP A 89 3.04 8.79 17.73
CA ASP A 89 1.87 9.66 17.92
C ASP A 89 0.75 9.21 16.96
N PRO A 90 -0.37 8.66 17.48
CA PRO A 90 -1.46 8.15 16.66
C PRO A 90 -2.17 9.26 15.86
N ASP A 91 -2.05 10.51 16.30
CA ASP A 91 -2.84 11.64 15.81
C ASP A 91 -2.06 12.54 14.86
N ASN A 92 -0.73 12.45 14.84
CA ASN A 92 0.09 13.18 13.86
C ASN A 92 -0.30 12.78 12.42
N PRO A 93 -0.80 13.71 11.59
CA PRO A 93 -1.38 13.42 10.28
C PRO A 93 -0.35 12.92 9.25
N ILE A 94 0.93 13.16 9.51
CA ILE A 94 2.05 12.81 8.63
C ILE A 94 2.63 11.46 8.97
N TYR A 95 2.78 11.11 10.25
CA TYR A 95 3.37 9.83 10.63
C TYR A 95 2.32 8.73 10.73
N ASN A 96 1.05 9.08 11.00
CA ASN A 96 0.00 8.10 11.20
C ASN A 96 -0.46 7.34 9.96
N PHE A 97 -0.22 7.88 8.76
CA PHE A 97 -0.55 7.22 7.51
C PHE A 97 0.11 5.82 7.39
N LEU A 98 1.31 5.62 7.96
CA LEU A 98 2.00 4.33 7.89
C LEU A 98 1.16 3.20 8.49
N PHE A 99 0.56 3.44 9.66
CA PHE A 99 -0.22 2.43 10.36
C PHE A 99 -1.73 2.50 10.09
N ARG A 100 -2.30 3.69 9.84
CA ARG A 100 -3.75 3.82 9.54
C ARG A 100 -4.07 3.51 8.08
N TYR A 101 -3.23 3.97 7.15
CA TYR A 101 -3.47 3.80 5.71
C TYR A 101 -2.78 2.55 5.16
N TYR A 102 -1.49 2.37 5.43
CA TYR A 102 -0.76 1.21 4.91
C TYR A 102 -0.82 -0.02 5.82
N TYR A 103 -1.21 0.12 7.09
CA TYR A 103 -1.20 -0.96 8.10
C TYR A 103 0.19 -1.53 8.41
N TRP A 104 1.24 -0.70 8.35
CA TRP A 104 2.61 -1.07 8.74
C TRP A 104 3.01 -0.35 10.02
N LYS A 105 3.61 -1.09 10.95
CA LYS A 105 4.22 -0.52 12.16
C LYS A 105 5.62 0.00 11.83
N PRO A 106 6.08 1.11 12.43
CA PRO A 106 7.45 1.61 12.25
C PRO A 106 8.52 0.53 12.46
N GLN A 107 8.37 -0.32 13.47
CA GLN A 107 9.26 -1.46 13.73
C GLN A 107 9.31 -2.47 12.57
N GLN A 108 8.23 -2.65 11.80
CA GLN A 108 8.25 -3.53 10.62
C GLN A 108 9.02 -2.91 9.46
N VAL A 109 9.01 -1.58 9.37
CA VAL A 109 9.73 -0.80 8.35
C VAL A 109 11.22 -0.71 8.69
N ALA A 110 11.56 -0.60 9.99
CA ALA A 110 12.92 -0.55 10.51
C ALA A 110 13.66 -1.90 10.46
N ARG A 111 12.98 -3.00 10.12
CA ARG A 111 13.65 -4.29 9.94
C ARG A 111 14.59 -4.23 8.75
N TYR A 112 15.84 -4.57 9.01
CA TYR A 112 16.87 -4.65 7.98
C TYR A 112 16.68 -5.91 7.15
N SER A 113 16.81 -5.75 5.84
CA SER A 113 17.02 -6.84 4.89
C SER A 113 18.04 -6.34 3.87
N PRO A 114 19.06 -7.12 3.50
CA PRO A 114 20.01 -6.74 2.47
C PRO A 114 19.44 -6.90 1.04
N GLY A 115 18.18 -7.31 0.91
CA GLY A 115 17.58 -7.73 -0.36
C GLY A 115 17.83 -9.21 -0.65
N TRP A 116 17.55 -9.61 -1.89
CA TRP A 116 17.76 -10.99 -2.32
C TRP A 116 19.21 -11.29 -2.69
N GLY A 117 19.65 -12.53 -2.49
CA GLY A 117 20.96 -13.00 -2.94
C GLY A 117 22.17 -12.49 -2.14
N VAL A 118 21.97 -11.90 -0.96
CA VAL A 118 23.07 -11.41 -0.09
C VAL A 118 23.09 -12.18 1.23
N ALA A 119 24.16 -12.94 1.46
CA ALA A 119 24.37 -13.69 2.69
C ALA A 119 24.98 -12.84 3.80
N LEU A 120 24.48 -13.00 5.03
CA LEU A 120 24.91 -12.24 6.20
C LEU A 120 25.68 -13.15 7.17
N ILE A 121 27.00 -12.98 7.23
CA ILE A 121 27.86 -13.75 8.15
C ILE A 121 27.43 -13.48 9.60
N GLY A 122 27.31 -14.54 10.41
CA GLY A 122 26.94 -14.44 11.82
C GLY A 122 25.47 -14.09 12.10
N ALA A 123 24.65 -13.86 11.06
CA ALA A 123 23.22 -13.60 11.23
C ALA A 123 22.49 -14.84 11.75
N GLN A 124 21.59 -14.64 12.70
CA GLN A 124 20.71 -15.67 13.22
C GLN A 124 19.30 -15.51 12.67
N ARG A 125 18.49 -16.57 12.74
CA ARG A 125 17.09 -16.50 12.26
C ARG A 125 16.30 -15.38 12.94
N ARG A 126 16.57 -15.05 14.20
CA ARG A 126 15.91 -13.94 14.91
C ARG A 126 16.26 -12.56 14.36
N ASP A 127 17.42 -12.41 13.72
CA ASP A 127 17.84 -11.14 13.09
C ASP A 127 17.07 -10.91 11.78
N LEU A 128 16.52 -11.97 11.19
CA LEU A 128 15.82 -11.98 9.90
C LEU A 128 14.31 -12.29 10.02
N ALA A 129 13.85 -12.86 11.13
CA ALA A 129 12.49 -13.31 11.33
C ALA A 129 11.59 -12.15 11.79
N GLY A 130 10.40 -12.06 11.19
CA GLY A 130 9.34 -11.22 11.70
C GLY A 130 8.43 -11.91 12.71
N SER A 131 7.81 -11.08 13.53
CA SER A 131 6.97 -11.45 14.69
C SER A 131 5.59 -12.06 14.38
N SER A 132 5.27 -12.47 13.15
CA SER A 132 3.91 -12.98 12.84
C SER A 132 3.90 -14.10 11.82
N GLU A 133 2.95 -15.03 11.91
CA GLU A 133 2.75 -16.16 10.97
C GLU A 133 2.54 -15.74 9.50
N ARG A 134 2.26 -14.45 9.23
CA ARG A 134 2.22 -13.87 7.87
C ARG A 134 3.60 -13.76 7.20
N ASP A 135 4.70 -13.98 7.94
CA ASP A 135 6.09 -13.94 7.44
C ASP A 135 6.52 -15.20 6.66
N SER A 136 5.59 -16.05 6.23
CA SER A 136 5.95 -17.32 5.57
C SER A 136 6.75 -17.16 4.26
N ASP A 137 6.71 -15.96 3.68
CA ASP A 137 7.46 -15.53 2.48
C ASP A 137 8.81 -14.86 2.86
N ARG A 138 9.04 -14.53 4.13
CA ARG A 138 10.29 -13.99 4.69
C ARG A 138 11.22 -15.05 5.26
N ARG A 139 11.13 -16.28 4.77
CA ARG A 139 12.01 -17.36 5.22
C ARG A 139 13.40 -17.17 4.62
N ALA A 140 14.39 -16.92 5.47
CA ALA A 140 15.79 -17.00 5.11
C ALA A 140 16.22 -18.48 4.95
N VAL A 141 17.02 -18.72 3.91
CA VAL A 141 17.67 -20.01 3.63
C VAL A 141 19.14 -19.94 4.07
N VAL A 142 19.77 -21.10 4.21
CA VAL A 142 21.19 -21.21 4.52
C VAL A 142 21.95 -21.29 3.21
N ASP A 143 22.93 -20.42 3.02
CA ASP A 143 23.85 -20.49 1.90
C ASP A 143 24.79 -21.70 2.06
N SER A 144 24.85 -22.58 1.06
CA SER A 144 25.62 -23.82 1.14
C SER A 144 27.14 -23.62 1.12
N ARG A 145 27.64 -22.46 0.72
CA ARG A 145 29.09 -22.16 0.65
C ARG A 145 29.62 -21.55 1.95
N THR A 146 28.84 -20.68 2.56
CA THR A 146 29.24 -19.86 3.71
C THR A 146 28.58 -20.29 5.01
N GLY A 147 27.48 -21.04 4.94
CA GLY A 147 26.62 -21.38 6.08
C GLY A 147 25.81 -20.19 6.63
N ALA A 148 25.91 -19.02 6.00
CA ALA A 148 25.20 -17.80 6.41
C ALA A 148 23.76 -17.76 5.90
N LEU A 149 22.94 -16.89 6.51
CA LEU A 149 21.54 -16.74 6.14
C LEU A 149 21.36 -15.68 5.05
N TYR A 150 20.46 -15.94 4.11
CA TYR A 150 20.04 -14.96 3.10
C TYR A 150 18.60 -15.15 2.64
N PHE A 151 18.04 -14.14 1.97
CA PHE A 151 16.71 -14.23 1.35
C PHE A 151 16.81 -14.67 -0.11
N HIS A 152 16.13 -15.76 -0.45
CA HIS A 152 16.04 -16.26 -1.83
C HIS A 152 14.59 -16.12 -2.35
N PRO A 153 14.34 -15.54 -3.54
CA PRO A 153 12.99 -15.37 -4.09
C PRO A 153 12.20 -16.68 -4.25
N GLY A 154 12.91 -17.79 -4.46
CA GLY A 154 12.34 -19.15 -4.48
C GLY A 154 11.56 -19.57 -3.21
N THR A 155 11.77 -18.93 -2.06
CA THR A 155 10.96 -19.22 -0.85
C THR A 155 9.54 -18.66 -0.93
N CYS A 156 9.33 -17.66 -1.79
CA CYS A 156 8.07 -16.97 -2.03
C CYS A 156 7.01 -17.94 -2.58
N ARG A 157 5.77 -17.86 -2.08
CA ARG A 157 4.65 -18.59 -2.69
C ARG A 157 4.37 -18.07 -4.09
N TRP A 158 4.02 -18.97 -5.02
CA TRP A 158 3.69 -18.57 -6.40
C TRP A 158 2.56 -17.53 -6.48
N LYS A 159 1.53 -17.65 -5.64
CA LYS A 159 0.44 -16.66 -5.57
C LYS A 159 0.93 -15.25 -5.22
N THR A 160 2.00 -15.15 -4.43
CA THR A 160 2.65 -13.87 -4.11
C THR A 160 3.38 -13.32 -5.33
N VAL A 161 4.07 -14.18 -6.09
CA VAL A 161 4.72 -13.84 -7.39
C VAL A 161 3.69 -13.31 -8.40
N GLU A 162 2.51 -13.91 -8.50
CA GLU A 162 1.41 -13.39 -9.34
C GLU A 162 0.95 -11.99 -8.89
N GLY A 163 0.95 -11.74 -7.58
CA GLY A 163 0.69 -10.41 -7.02
C GLY A 163 1.78 -9.40 -7.39
N PHE A 164 3.05 -9.82 -7.40
CA PHE A 164 4.18 -9.01 -7.83
C PHE A 164 4.10 -8.64 -9.31
N ALA A 165 3.70 -9.58 -10.17
CA ALA A 165 3.51 -9.30 -11.59
C ALA A 165 2.44 -8.21 -11.84
N LYS A 166 1.34 -8.23 -11.06
CA LYS A 166 0.31 -7.16 -11.13
C LYS A 166 0.85 -5.80 -10.70
N VAL A 167 1.73 -5.76 -9.70
CA VAL A 167 2.38 -4.52 -9.26
C VAL A 167 3.37 -4.05 -10.33
N LEU A 168 4.21 -4.94 -10.86
CA LEU A 168 5.16 -4.62 -11.93
C LEU A 168 4.46 -4.03 -13.14
N ASP A 169 3.37 -4.66 -13.59
CA ASP A 169 2.55 -4.18 -14.71
C ASP A 169 1.96 -2.78 -14.47
N LEU A 170 1.50 -2.50 -13.23
CA LEU A 170 1.06 -1.16 -12.85
C LEU A 170 2.21 -0.15 -12.85
N LEU A 171 3.37 -0.48 -12.26
CA LEU A 171 4.52 0.43 -12.20
C LEU A 171 5.02 0.79 -13.61
N VAL A 172 5.12 -0.20 -14.50
CA VAL A 172 5.53 -0.01 -15.91
C VAL A 172 4.50 0.84 -16.64
N ALA A 173 3.21 0.52 -16.51
CA ALA A 173 2.15 1.27 -17.18
C ALA A 173 2.09 2.73 -16.72
N THR A 174 2.25 2.99 -15.42
CA THR A 174 2.26 4.34 -14.85
C THR A 174 3.50 5.14 -15.27
N GLU A 175 4.70 4.53 -15.29
CA GLU A 175 5.93 5.20 -15.72
C GLU A 175 5.92 5.60 -17.20
N ALA A 176 5.25 4.83 -18.05
CA ALA A 176 5.23 5.04 -19.50
C ALA A 176 4.39 6.25 -19.98
N ARG A 177 3.67 6.94 -19.08
CA ARG A 177 2.75 8.03 -19.43
C ARG A 177 3.37 9.41 -19.20
N PRO A 178 3.00 10.43 -20.00
CA PRO A 178 3.21 11.82 -19.61
C PRO A 178 2.50 12.12 -18.27
N PRO A 179 3.08 12.94 -17.39
CA PRO A 179 2.45 13.25 -16.11
C PRO A 179 1.22 14.13 -16.26
N VAL A 180 0.23 13.89 -15.41
CA VAL A 180 -0.91 14.80 -15.18
C VAL A 180 -0.64 15.55 -13.87
N LEU A 181 -0.57 16.89 -13.94
CA LEU A 181 -0.14 17.77 -12.84
C LEU A 181 -1.22 18.80 -12.42
N ASN A 182 -2.50 18.53 -12.70
CA ASN A 182 -3.59 19.46 -12.44
C ASN A 182 -4.68 18.86 -11.54
N CYS A 183 -4.30 17.96 -10.63
CA CYS A 183 -5.21 17.44 -9.60
C CYS A 183 -5.34 18.37 -8.39
N PHE A 184 -4.31 19.18 -8.10
CA PHE A 184 -4.29 20.18 -7.01
C PHE A 184 -4.64 19.66 -5.61
N GLY A 185 -4.48 18.35 -5.35
CA GLY A 185 -4.85 17.78 -4.06
C GLY A 185 -6.36 17.75 -3.80
N TYR A 186 -7.19 18.03 -4.82
CA TYR A 186 -8.65 18.11 -4.68
C TYR A 186 -9.33 16.79 -4.29
N HIS A 187 -8.61 15.68 -4.20
CA HIS A 187 -9.17 14.43 -3.68
C HIS A 187 -9.61 14.57 -2.21
N GLU A 188 -8.90 15.31 -1.35
CA GLU A 188 -9.33 15.52 0.04
C GLU A 188 -10.57 16.42 0.11
N TRP A 189 -10.67 17.39 -0.81
CA TRP A 189 -11.83 18.27 -0.93
C TRP A 189 -13.06 17.49 -1.40
N ALA A 190 -12.88 16.60 -2.37
CA ALA A 190 -13.91 15.70 -2.89
C ALA A 190 -14.41 14.68 -1.86
N MET A 191 -13.59 14.26 -0.90
CA MET A 191 -14.01 13.40 0.22
C MET A 191 -14.95 14.12 1.21
N LEU A 192 -14.96 15.46 1.20
CA LEU A 192 -15.74 16.31 2.11
C LEU A 192 -16.82 17.13 1.38
N TYR A 193 -17.00 16.89 0.08
CA TYR A 193 -17.95 17.64 -0.74
C TYR A 193 -19.39 17.25 -0.44
N GLN A 194 -20.21 18.23 -0.05
CA GLN A 194 -21.63 18.02 0.32
C GLN A 194 -21.81 16.83 1.27
N PRO A 195 -21.28 16.92 2.51
CA PRO A 195 -21.26 15.78 3.42
C PRO A 195 -22.68 15.33 3.73
N ASP A 196 -22.92 14.02 3.62
CA ASP A 196 -24.17 13.41 4.06
C ASP A 196 -24.17 13.31 5.60
N PRO A 197 -25.08 13.98 6.32
CA PRO A 197 -25.11 13.95 7.77
C PRO A 197 -25.42 12.56 8.36
N THR A 198 -25.93 11.63 7.53
CA THR A 198 -26.20 10.24 7.93
C THR A 198 -24.98 9.33 7.81
N VAL A 199 -23.93 9.78 7.11
CA VAL A 199 -22.68 9.05 6.94
C VAL A 199 -21.60 9.69 7.81
N PRO A 200 -20.96 8.95 8.74
CA PRO A 200 -19.88 9.49 9.54
C PRO A 200 -18.73 9.99 8.64
N THR A 201 -18.51 11.30 8.62
CA THR A 201 -17.43 11.99 7.88
C THR A 201 -16.03 11.64 8.42
N GLN A 202 -15.92 11.20 9.67
CA GLN A 202 -14.66 11.04 10.40
C GLN A 202 -13.95 9.67 10.23
N ARG A 203 -13.96 9.05 9.05
CA ARG A 203 -13.27 7.75 8.93
C ARG A 203 -11.73 7.87 8.89
N HIS A 204 -11.16 9.01 8.49
CA HIS A 204 -9.74 9.06 8.10
C HIS A 204 -8.89 10.14 8.77
N GLN A 205 -9.43 11.33 9.04
CA GLN A 205 -8.65 12.45 9.56
C GLN A 205 -9.48 13.30 10.54
N SER A 206 -8.99 13.50 11.76
CA SER A 206 -9.63 14.29 12.82
C SER A 206 -8.99 15.68 12.96
N LEU A 207 -8.89 16.41 11.85
CA LEU A 207 -8.33 17.76 11.81
C LEU A 207 -9.43 18.81 11.65
N PRO A 208 -9.27 20.01 12.24
CA PRO A 208 -10.16 21.13 11.97
C PRO A 208 -10.04 21.58 10.50
N LEU A 209 -11.07 22.20 9.95
CA LEU A 209 -11.02 22.81 8.61
C LEU A 209 -10.39 24.20 8.68
N ARG A 210 -9.57 24.54 7.69
CA ARG A 210 -9.01 25.90 7.50
C ARG A 210 -9.91 26.81 6.65
N VAL A 211 -10.91 26.25 5.99
CA VAL A 211 -11.89 26.95 5.14
C VAL A 211 -13.31 26.57 5.54
N SER A 212 -14.29 27.39 5.17
CA SER A 212 -15.70 27.07 5.37
C SER A 212 -16.14 25.93 4.44
N GLN A 213 -17.24 25.24 4.80
CA GLN A 213 -17.86 24.24 3.93
C GLN A 213 -18.30 24.84 2.59
N GLU A 214 -18.71 26.11 2.58
CA GLU A 214 -19.09 26.84 1.37
C GLU A 214 -17.90 26.97 0.41
N THR A 215 -16.74 27.43 0.90
CA THR A 215 -15.51 27.52 0.10
C THR A 215 -15.07 26.14 -0.38
N LEU A 216 -15.15 25.12 0.46
CA LEU A 216 -14.82 23.74 0.08
C LEU A 216 -15.70 23.25 -1.08
N ASN A 217 -17.01 23.47 -0.99
CA ASN A 217 -17.93 23.10 -2.06
C ASN A 217 -17.65 23.88 -3.35
N GLN A 218 -17.39 25.18 -3.26
CA GLN A 218 -17.06 26.02 -4.42
C GLN A 218 -15.82 25.50 -5.17
N VAL A 219 -14.76 25.09 -4.45
CA VAL A 219 -13.55 24.51 -5.06
C VAL A 219 -13.86 23.24 -5.85
N VAL A 220 -14.77 22.39 -5.36
CA VAL A 220 -15.18 21.15 -6.05
C VAL A 220 -16.16 21.44 -7.20
N GLU A 221 -16.94 22.51 -7.08
CA GLU A 221 -17.95 22.95 -8.05
C GLU A 221 -17.40 23.81 -9.18
N ASP A 222 -16.18 24.33 -9.02
CA ASP A 222 -15.49 25.14 -10.01
C ASP A 222 -15.54 24.50 -11.41
N ARG A 223 -15.45 25.34 -12.45
CA ARG A 223 -15.68 24.95 -13.86
C ARG A 223 -14.70 23.88 -14.41
N THR A 224 -13.73 23.44 -13.61
CA THR A 224 -12.77 22.39 -13.99
C THR A 224 -13.16 21.07 -13.33
N PRO A 225 -13.39 19.99 -14.10
CA PRO A 225 -13.65 18.67 -13.54
C PRO A 225 -12.52 18.21 -12.62
N LEU A 226 -12.86 17.44 -11.57
CA LEU A 226 -11.84 16.80 -10.74
C LEU A 226 -10.97 15.88 -11.62
N ARG A 227 -9.64 15.93 -11.42
CA ARG A 227 -8.65 15.19 -12.21
C ARG A 227 -7.97 14.06 -11.44
N CYS A 228 -8.65 13.49 -10.44
CA CYS A 228 -8.08 12.39 -9.68
C CYS A 228 -7.98 11.13 -10.56
N THR A 229 -6.80 10.55 -10.63
CA THR A 229 -6.51 9.33 -11.41
C THR A 229 -6.21 8.12 -10.52
N HIS A 230 -6.23 8.30 -9.20
CA HIS A 230 -5.81 7.29 -8.25
C HIS A 230 -7.02 6.67 -7.56
N PHE A 231 -7.30 5.41 -7.87
CA PHE A 231 -8.51 4.72 -7.42
C PHE A 231 -8.61 4.64 -5.88
N ASP A 232 -7.48 4.45 -5.17
CA ASP A 232 -7.50 4.35 -3.71
C ASP A 232 -7.83 5.67 -3.00
N ALA A 233 -7.72 6.82 -3.69
CA ALA A 233 -8.25 8.09 -3.22
C ALA A 233 -9.71 8.28 -3.69
N PHE A 234 -9.99 8.02 -4.97
CA PHE A 234 -11.31 8.21 -5.57
C PHE A 234 -12.42 7.43 -4.86
N ARG A 235 -12.16 6.21 -4.38
CA ARG A 235 -13.17 5.38 -3.69
C ARG A 235 -13.69 5.97 -2.37
N PHE A 236 -13.08 7.06 -1.89
CA PHE A 236 -13.51 7.79 -0.71
C PHE A 236 -14.28 9.08 -1.03
N PHE A 237 -14.40 9.45 -2.31
CA PHE A 237 -15.18 10.61 -2.71
C PHE A 237 -16.63 10.43 -2.28
N THR A 238 -17.27 11.53 -1.88
CA THR A 238 -18.72 11.53 -1.69
C THR A 238 -19.40 11.19 -3.02
N ALA A 239 -20.59 10.60 -2.96
CA ALA A 239 -21.37 10.27 -4.16
C ALA A 239 -21.47 11.46 -5.15
N PRO A 240 -21.81 12.69 -4.74
CA PRO A 240 -21.88 13.82 -5.67
C PRO A 240 -20.50 14.28 -6.21
N ALA A 241 -19.40 13.98 -5.51
CA ALA A 241 -18.05 14.28 -6.02
C ALA A 241 -17.56 13.25 -7.05
N GLN A 242 -18.01 12.00 -6.96
CA GLN A 242 -17.63 10.96 -7.94
C GLN A 242 -18.07 11.31 -9.36
N GLU A 243 -19.27 11.89 -9.51
CA GLU A 243 -19.83 12.35 -10.79
C GLU A 243 -19.05 13.53 -11.40
N ARG A 244 -18.31 14.28 -10.58
CA ARG A 244 -17.50 15.43 -11.01
C ARG A 244 -16.09 15.07 -11.45
N ASN A 245 -15.64 13.84 -11.18
CA ASN A 245 -14.34 13.41 -11.66
C ASN A 245 -14.39 13.15 -13.16
N HIS A 246 -13.33 13.54 -13.87
CA HIS A 246 -13.21 13.39 -15.32
C HIS A 246 -13.39 11.95 -15.82
N ALA A 247 -13.23 10.96 -14.93
CA ALA A 247 -13.53 9.55 -15.17
C ALA A 247 -13.98 8.88 -13.87
N VAL A 248 -14.93 7.96 -13.96
CA VAL A 248 -15.23 7.05 -12.86
C VAL A 248 -14.10 6.02 -12.76
N LEU A 249 -13.50 5.90 -11.57
CA LEU A 249 -12.40 4.97 -11.36
C LEU A 249 -12.88 3.71 -10.65
N ASP A 250 -12.39 2.57 -11.12
CA ASP A 250 -12.48 1.29 -10.44
C ASP A 250 -11.09 0.60 -10.36
N ARG A 251 -10.99 -0.48 -9.59
CA ARG A 251 -9.73 -1.22 -9.45
C ARG A 251 -9.21 -1.78 -10.79
N ALA A 252 -10.10 -2.19 -11.69
CA ALA A 252 -9.72 -2.76 -13.00
C ALA A 252 -9.15 -1.68 -13.95
N SER A 253 -9.60 -0.44 -13.80
CA SER A 253 -9.17 0.72 -14.56
C SER A 253 -7.84 1.31 -14.11
N GLN A 254 -7.39 1.02 -12.87
CA GLN A 254 -6.19 1.61 -12.26
C GLN A 254 -4.96 1.50 -13.19
N ARG A 255 -4.72 0.31 -13.76
CA ARG A 255 -3.62 0.08 -14.70
C ARG A 255 -3.62 1.07 -15.87
N ARG A 256 -4.81 1.37 -16.40
CA ARG A 256 -4.99 2.23 -17.59
C ARG A 256 -4.96 3.71 -17.24
N LEU A 257 -5.49 4.09 -16.08
CA LEU A 257 -5.79 5.49 -15.75
C LEU A 257 -4.80 6.12 -14.77
N GLU A 258 -4.09 5.34 -13.95
CA GLU A 258 -3.15 5.90 -12.98
C GLU A 258 -2.01 6.67 -13.67
N GLN A 259 -1.72 7.87 -13.16
CA GLN A 259 -0.76 8.80 -13.75
C GLN A 259 0.46 8.97 -12.86
N PRO A 260 1.67 9.11 -13.44
CA PRO A 260 2.91 9.19 -12.67
C PRO A 260 3.03 10.51 -11.90
N GLY A 261 2.31 11.55 -12.32
CA GLY A 261 2.25 12.85 -11.64
C GLY A 261 1.40 12.85 -10.36
N CYS A 262 0.59 11.81 -10.13
CA CYS A 262 -0.25 11.76 -8.93
C CYS A 262 0.61 11.65 -7.65
N VAL A 263 0.31 12.49 -6.65
CA VAL A 263 0.96 12.45 -5.33
C VAL A 263 0.86 11.06 -4.71
N HIS A 264 -0.32 10.43 -4.78
CA HIS A 264 -0.54 9.08 -4.26
C HIS A 264 0.20 7.99 -5.03
N ALA A 265 0.34 8.09 -6.35
CA ALA A 265 1.13 7.14 -7.13
C ALA A 265 2.62 7.20 -6.74
N SER A 266 3.10 8.37 -6.31
CA SER A 266 4.45 8.52 -5.74
C SER A 266 4.53 7.99 -4.31
N MET A 267 3.53 8.28 -3.49
CA MET A 267 3.42 7.78 -2.11
C MET A 267 3.36 6.26 -2.03
N ASP A 268 2.67 5.62 -2.99
CA ASP A 268 2.47 4.17 -3.05
C ASP A 268 3.73 3.38 -3.41
N LEU A 269 4.79 4.01 -3.91
CA LEU A 269 6.08 3.34 -4.12
C LEU A 269 6.59 2.70 -2.82
N PHE A 270 6.31 3.32 -1.66
CA PHE A 270 6.59 2.73 -0.35
C PHE A 270 5.79 1.46 -0.10
N LYS A 271 4.48 1.46 -0.38
CA LYS A 271 3.63 0.26 -0.27
C LYS A 271 4.17 -0.87 -1.15
N TYR A 272 4.62 -0.56 -2.35
CA TYR A 272 5.18 -1.57 -3.27
C TYR A 272 6.54 -2.08 -2.78
N ALA A 273 7.46 -1.21 -2.35
CA ALA A 273 8.71 -1.64 -1.72
C ALA A 273 8.47 -2.55 -0.50
N MET A 274 7.53 -2.18 0.37
CA MET A 274 7.17 -2.99 1.53
C MET A 274 6.55 -4.34 1.14
N LYS A 275 5.72 -4.40 0.09
CA LYS A 275 5.21 -5.67 -0.46
C LYS A 275 6.32 -6.58 -1.01
N LEU A 276 7.38 -6.00 -1.58
CA LEU A 276 8.52 -6.74 -2.13
C LEU A 276 9.52 -7.18 -1.04
N SER A 277 9.46 -6.59 0.16
CA SER A 277 10.26 -7.01 1.32
C SER A 277 10.03 -8.50 1.63
N PRO A 278 11.09 -9.29 1.85
CA PRO A 278 12.46 -8.88 2.18
C PRO A 278 13.40 -8.79 0.99
N TRP A 279 12.93 -9.00 -0.24
CA TRP A 279 13.80 -9.13 -1.42
C TRP A 279 14.24 -7.80 -2.02
N VAL A 280 13.81 -6.66 -1.47
CA VAL A 280 14.23 -5.33 -1.91
C VAL A 280 15.36 -4.79 -1.03
N ASP A 281 16.31 -4.10 -1.65
CA ASP A 281 17.39 -3.40 -0.99
C ASP A 281 16.86 -2.32 -0.01
N PRO A 282 17.46 -2.17 1.19
CA PRO A 282 16.95 -1.27 2.22
C PRO A 282 17.12 0.22 1.85
N SER A 283 18.08 0.55 0.97
CA SER A 283 18.24 1.91 0.44
C SER A 283 17.00 2.33 -0.37
N ILE A 284 16.50 1.45 -1.25
CA ILE A 284 15.28 1.66 -2.04
C ILE A 284 14.09 1.86 -1.10
N LEU A 285 13.97 1.01 -0.08
CA LEU A 285 12.88 1.11 0.86
C LEU A 285 12.87 2.46 1.58
N GLY A 286 14.01 2.90 2.11
CA GLY A 286 14.08 4.20 2.79
C GLY A 286 13.90 5.39 1.84
N GLU A 287 14.29 5.27 0.56
CA GLU A 287 14.01 6.30 -0.46
C GLU A 287 12.50 6.39 -0.73
N CYS A 288 11.83 5.24 -0.84
CA CYS A 288 10.38 5.19 -0.98
C CYS A 288 9.68 5.78 0.26
N LEU A 289 10.16 5.49 1.47
CA LEU A 289 9.62 6.04 2.71
C LEU A 289 9.78 7.57 2.76
N ALA A 290 10.96 8.08 2.41
CA ALA A 290 11.21 9.53 2.34
C ALA A 290 10.30 10.21 1.32
N LEU A 291 10.15 9.61 0.13
CA LEU A 291 9.24 10.10 -0.90
C LEU A 291 7.78 10.07 -0.43
N ALA A 292 7.38 9.01 0.26
CA ALA A 292 6.02 8.87 0.80
C ALA A 292 5.73 9.90 1.89
N LYS A 293 6.68 10.16 2.80
CA LYS A 293 6.57 11.26 3.78
C LYS A 293 6.40 12.60 3.07
N ARG A 294 7.24 12.90 2.08
CA ARG A 294 7.15 14.14 1.29
C ARG A 294 5.81 14.28 0.56
N ALA A 295 5.34 13.19 -0.06
CA ALA A 295 4.03 13.15 -0.71
C ALA A 295 2.90 13.41 0.29
N ARG A 296 2.96 12.80 1.47
CA ARG A 296 1.97 12.97 2.54
C ARG A 296 1.97 14.39 3.13
N ILE A 297 3.13 15.02 3.26
CA ILE A 297 3.24 16.43 3.66
C ILE A 297 2.52 17.32 2.65
N MET A 298 2.83 17.15 1.36
CA MET A 298 2.17 17.91 0.28
C MET A 298 0.65 17.67 0.24
N ASP A 299 0.23 16.43 0.43
CA ASP A 299 -1.17 16.01 0.50
C ASP A 299 -1.95 16.73 1.62
N ILE A 300 -1.40 16.72 2.84
CA ILE A 300 -2.00 17.42 3.99
C ILE A 300 -1.97 18.93 3.81
N ARG A 301 -0.86 19.51 3.33
CA ARG A 301 -0.76 20.97 3.11
C ARG A 301 -1.78 21.48 2.08
N ALA A 302 -2.09 20.69 1.05
CA ALA A 302 -3.07 21.05 0.03
C ALA A 302 -4.53 20.74 0.41
N SER A 303 -4.75 20.02 1.51
CA SER A 303 -6.08 19.65 1.98
C SER A 303 -6.87 20.86 2.52
N PRO A 304 -8.19 20.72 2.74
CA PRO A 304 -8.99 21.75 3.40
C PRO A 304 -8.83 21.73 4.94
N TYR A 305 -7.93 20.91 5.49
CA TYR A 305 -7.65 20.83 6.92
C TYR A 305 -6.59 21.85 7.37
N ASP A 306 -6.69 22.28 8.62
CA ASP A 306 -5.62 22.95 9.34
C ASP A 306 -4.81 21.92 10.15
N ALA A 307 -3.57 21.71 9.73
CA ALA A 307 -2.60 20.84 10.40
C ALA A 307 -1.43 21.63 11.02
N SER A 308 -1.54 22.96 11.10
CA SER A 308 -0.45 23.85 11.54
C SER A 308 0.07 23.50 12.94
N GLN A 309 -0.80 23.03 13.84
CA GLN A 309 -0.45 22.59 15.20
C GLN A 309 0.59 21.47 15.27
N TYR A 310 0.78 20.70 14.18
CA TYR A 310 1.78 19.64 14.10
C TYR A 310 3.10 20.11 13.48
N SER A 311 3.22 21.38 13.10
CA SER A 311 4.46 21.94 12.59
C SER A 311 5.48 22.11 13.71
N HIS A 312 6.75 21.86 13.42
CA HIS A 312 7.84 22.02 14.38
C HIS A 312 9.17 22.35 13.66
N PRO A 313 10.09 23.11 14.28
CA PRO A 313 11.35 23.52 13.65
C PRO A 313 12.39 22.40 13.53
N GLY A 314 12.03 21.17 13.91
CA GLY A 314 12.93 20.03 14.02
C GLY A 314 13.65 19.95 15.36
N SER A 315 14.38 18.87 15.57
CA SER A 315 15.25 18.59 16.70
C SER A 315 16.44 17.74 16.22
N GLU A 316 17.33 17.32 17.13
CA GLU A 316 18.47 16.46 16.80
C GLU A 316 18.03 15.15 16.09
N ASP A 317 16.91 14.57 16.53
CA ASP A 317 16.40 13.29 16.03
C ASP A 317 15.19 13.42 15.08
N GLN A 318 14.74 14.64 14.79
CA GLN A 318 13.52 14.88 14.03
C GLN A 318 13.70 16.01 13.03
N GLU A 319 13.47 15.71 11.74
CA GLU A 319 13.51 16.72 10.69
C GLU A 319 12.44 17.80 10.90
N PRO A 320 12.69 19.06 10.52
CA PRO A 320 11.67 20.10 10.54
C PRO A 320 10.44 19.68 9.73
N LEU A 321 9.27 20.07 10.25
CA LEU A 321 7.99 19.79 9.62
C LEU A 321 7.21 21.09 9.50
N ASP A 322 6.98 21.52 8.26
CA ASP A 322 6.13 22.66 7.93
C ASP A 322 4.81 22.14 7.32
N LEU A 323 3.70 22.43 7.98
CA LEU A 323 2.37 22.12 7.50
C LEU A 323 1.54 23.37 7.19
N SER A 324 2.23 24.47 6.88
CA SER A 324 1.61 25.67 6.33
C SER A 324 0.82 25.32 5.04
N PRO A 325 -0.45 25.74 4.94
CA PRO A 325 -1.29 25.35 3.81
C PRO A 325 -0.74 25.78 2.45
N ILE A 326 -0.84 24.89 1.47
CA ILE A 326 -0.84 25.25 0.06
C ILE A 326 -2.30 25.57 -0.30
N ALA A 327 -2.65 26.86 -0.33
CA ALA A 327 -4.02 27.34 -0.51
C ALA A 327 -4.56 27.11 -1.94
N VAL A 328 -4.80 25.85 -2.32
CA VAL A 328 -5.20 25.44 -3.69
C VAL A 328 -6.57 25.97 -4.15
N GLU A 329 -7.34 26.61 -3.26
CA GLU A 329 -8.51 27.42 -3.61
C GLU A 329 -8.11 28.70 -4.36
N THR A 330 -6.89 29.21 -4.17
CA THR A 330 -6.36 30.39 -4.87
C THR A 330 -5.54 30.01 -6.11
N LEU A 331 -5.31 30.97 -7.00
CA LEU A 331 -4.47 30.76 -8.18
C LEU A 331 -3.00 30.53 -7.78
N GLU A 332 -2.50 31.31 -6.83
CA GLU A 332 -1.14 31.27 -6.32
C GLU A 332 -0.86 29.91 -5.66
N GLY A 333 -1.82 29.40 -4.86
CA GLY A 333 -1.69 28.09 -4.24
C GLY A 333 -1.70 26.95 -5.26
N ARG A 334 -2.50 27.05 -6.33
CA ARG A 334 -2.44 26.08 -7.44
C ARG A 334 -1.11 26.10 -8.18
N GLN A 335 -0.50 27.28 -8.37
CA GLN A 335 0.82 27.39 -8.97
C GLN A 335 1.92 26.81 -8.07
N ALA A 336 1.86 27.07 -6.76
CA ALA A 336 2.77 26.47 -5.78
C ALA A 336 2.63 24.94 -5.75
N TYR A 337 1.39 24.43 -5.75
CA TYR A 337 1.11 22.99 -5.81
C TYR A 337 1.70 22.37 -7.08
N LEU A 338 1.47 22.98 -8.25
CA LEU A 338 2.01 22.49 -9.53
C LEU A 338 3.53 22.32 -9.46
N ALA A 339 4.23 23.33 -8.95
CA ALA A 339 5.69 23.30 -8.82
C ALA A 339 6.17 22.19 -7.87
N GLU A 340 5.54 22.04 -6.70
CA GLU A 340 5.87 20.96 -5.77
C GLU A 340 5.55 19.56 -6.34
N GLN A 341 4.45 19.44 -7.09
CA GLN A 341 4.00 18.18 -7.69
C GLN A 341 4.97 17.73 -8.79
N GLU A 342 5.44 18.67 -9.61
CA GLU A 342 6.43 18.39 -10.64
C GLU A 342 7.75 17.89 -10.03
N GLN A 343 8.20 18.51 -8.94
CA GLN A 343 9.41 18.06 -8.24
C GLN A 343 9.23 16.70 -7.58
N LEU A 344 8.06 16.42 -6.99
CA LEU A 344 7.75 15.11 -6.40
C LEU A 344 7.73 14.02 -7.48
N TRP A 345 7.09 14.28 -8.62
CA TRP A 345 7.06 13.36 -9.76
C TRP A 345 8.47 13.06 -10.29
N LYS A 346 9.30 14.10 -10.49
CA LYS A 346 10.70 13.94 -10.92
C LYS A 346 11.50 13.09 -9.94
N ALA A 347 11.32 13.31 -8.64
CA ALA A 347 11.96 12.49 -7.60
C ALA A 347 11.47 11.03 -7.59
N ALA A 348 10.19 10.80 -7.93
CA ALA A 348 9.59 9.47 -7.95
C ALA A 348 10.08 8.59 -9.12
N GLN A 349 10.41 9.18 -10.27
CA GLN A 349 10.81 8.45 -11.48
C GLN A 349 11.98 7.46 -11.27
N PRO A 350 13.16 7.88 -10.78
CA PRO A 350 14.28 6.96 -10.60
C PRO A 350 13.95 5.83 -9.61
N ILE A 351 13.19 6.14 -8.55
CA ILE A 351 12.76 5.16 -7.55
C ILE A 351 11.82 4.13 -8.19
N ARG A 352 10.84 4.59 -8.99
CA ARG A 352 9.90 3.72 -9.72
C ARG A 352 10.63 2.78 -10.67
N ARG A 353 11.59 3.29 -11.44
CA ARG A 353 12.42 2.48 -12.36
C ARG A 353 13.24 1.43 -11.63
N ARG A 354 13.85 1.77 -10.50
CA ARG A 354 14.57 0.79 -9.65
C ARG A 354 13.62 -0.28 -9.11
N LEU A 355 12.43 0.09 -8.65
CA LEU A 355 11.42 -0.90 -8.23
C LEU A 355 11.01 -1.82 -9.38
N VAL A 356 10.80 -1.31 -10.60
CA VAL A 356 10.52 -2.14 -11.78
C VAL A 356 11.60 -3.19 -11.99
N VAL A 357 12.89 -2.80 -11.89
CA VAL A 357 14.02 -3.74 -12.00
C VAL A 357 13.99 -4.79 -10.89
N GLU A 358 13.81 -4.39 -9.63
CA GLU A 358 13.78 -5.33 -8.51
C GLU A 358 12.58 -6.29 -8.56
N TYR A 359 11.40 -5.81 -8.93
CA TYR A 359 10.23 -6.66 -9.16
C TYR A 359 10.49 -7.68 -10.26
N THR A 360 11.08 -7.25 -11.38
CA THR A 360 11.42 -8.13 -12.51
C THR A 360 12.37 -9.24 -12.06
N ARG A 361 13.48 -8.89 -11.40
CA ARG A 361 14.48 -9.83 -10.89
C ARG A 361 13.87 -10.86 -9.93
N VAL A 362 13.09 -10.41 -8.96
CA VAL A 362 12.46 -11.29 -7.96
C VAL A 362 11.45 -12.25 -8.62
N ILE A 363 10.67 -11.78 -9.60
CA ILE A 363 9.73 -12.61 -10.34
C ILE A 363 10.46 -13.68 -11.17
N GLU A 364 11.48 -13.28 -11.92
CA GLU A 364 12.27 -14.20 -12.76
C GLU A 364 12.95 -15.28 -11.91
N GLU A 365 13.59 -14.89 -10.80
CA GLU A 365 14.28 -15.82 -9.93
C GLU A 365 13.31 -16.78 -9.21
N ALA A 366 12.15 -16.29 -8.80
CA ALA A 366 11.11 -17.15 -8.25
C ALA A 366 10.57 -18.12 -9.33
N ALA A 367 10.30 -17.64 -10.55
CA ALA A 367 9.82 -18.45 -11.67
C ALA A 367 10.76 -19.59 -12.02
N ARG A 368 12.08 -19.32 -12.04
CA ARG A 368 13.13 -20.33 -12.22
C ARG A 368 13.02 -21.46 -11.20
N VAL A 369 12.89 -21.13 -9.92
CA VAL A 369 12.78 -22.12 -8.83
C VAL A 369 11.46 -22.90 -8.89
N HIS A 370 10.35 -22.21 -9.15
CA HIS A 370 9.03 -22.83 -9.28
C HIS A 370 8.86 -23.63 -10.57
N ARG A 371 9.83 -23.58 -11.50
CA ARG A 371 9.79 -24.16 -12.85
C ARG A 371 8.53 -23.75 -13.60
N ARG A 372 8.24 -22.45 -13.55
CA ARG A 372 7.10 -21.82 -14.24
C ARG A 372 7.63 -20.72 -15.13
N ASP A 373 6.89 -20.40 -16.17
CA ASP A 373 7.16 -19.17 -16.91
C ASP A 373 6.85 -17.97 -16.00
N PRO A 374 7.68 -16.91 -16.03
CA PRO A 374 7.37 -15.69 -15.31
C PRO A 374 6.01 -15.16 -15.84
N PRO A 375 5.11 -14.68 -14.96
CA PRO A 375 3.84 -14.15 -15.41
C PRO A 375 4.11 -13.01 -16.39
N LEU A 376 3.70 -13.18 -17.65
CA LEU A 376 3.95 -12.19 -18.69
C LEU A 376 3.33 -10.85 -18.29
N LEU A 377 4.08 -9.76 -18.52
CA LEU A 377 3.50 -8.43 -18.49
C LEU A 377 2.40 -8.37 -19.55
N CYS A 378 1.26 -7.77 -19.22
CA CYS A 378 0.20 -7.56 -20.19
C CYS A 378 0.74 -6.65 -21.31
N SER A 379 1.17 -7.25 -22.43
CA SER A 379 1.54 -6.53 -23.63
C SER A 379 0.32 -5.73 -24.09
N SER A 380 0.44 -4.40 -24.08
CA SER A 380 -0.59 -3.53 -24.62
C SER A 380 -0.69 -3.75 -26.13
N SER A 381 -1.64 -4.58 -26.56
CA SER A 381 -2.17 -4.48 -27.92
C SER A 381 -2.95 -3.17 -28.00
N SER A 382 -2.31 -2.13 -28.54
CA SER A 382 -2.91 -0.85 -28.87
C SER A 382 -4.00 -1.02 -29.92
N THR A 383 -5.27 -0.89 -29.54
CA THR A 383 -6.30 -0.42 -30.46
C THR A 383 -6.34 1.10 -30.37
N ALA A 384 -5.52 1.75 -31.21
CA ALA A 384 -5.69 3.16 -31.54
C ALA A 384 -6.96 3.29 -32.38
N GLY A 385 -8.08 3.57 -31.72
CA GLY A 385 -9.32 3.99 -32.37
C GLY A 385 -9.15 5.42 -32.87
N GLN A 386 -9.14 5.58 -34.19
CA GLN A 386 -9.16 6.86 -34.89
C GLN A 386 -10.35 7.70 -34.44
N PHE A 387 -10.10 8.83 -33.78
CA PHE A 387 -11.04 9.95 -33.75
C PHE A 387 -10.67 10.88 -34.90
N SER A 388 -11.24 10.64 -36.08
CA SER A 388 -11.27 11.62 -37.17
C SER A 388 -12.32 12.69 -36.82
N GLY A 389 -11.86 13.84 -36.34
CA GLY A 389 -12.68 15.04 -36.19
C GLY A 389 -13.05 15.59 -37.57
N GLY A 390 -14.35 15.68 -37.84
CA GLY A 390 -14.89 16.42 -38.97
C GLY A 390 -14.66 17.92 -38.77
N SER A 391 -14.05 18.56 -39.76
CA SER A 391 -14.02 20.02 -39.89
C SER A 391 -14.95 20.42 -41.02
N SER A 392 -16.04 21.10 -40.63
CA SER A 392 -16.93 21.85 -41.50
C SER A 392 -16.23 23.13 -41.97
N GLY A 393 -15.86 23.17 -43.25
CA GLY A 393 -15.37 24.37 -43.93
C GLY A 393 -16.53 25.24 -44.42
N VAL A 394 -16.74 26.37 -43.75
CA VAL A 394 -17.61 27.47 -44.21
C VAL A 394 -16.95 28.17 -45.40
N GLY A 395 -17.74 28.38 -46.45
CA GLY A 395 -17.31 29.01 -47.68
C GLY A 395 -16.96 30.49 -47.56
N ARG A 396 -16.06 30.92 -48.44
CA ARG A 396 -16.02 32.26 -49.02
C ARG A 396 -15.66 32.12 -50.50
N GLY A 397 -16.62 32.43 -51.36
CA GLY A 397 -16.36 32.70 -52.76
C GLY A 397 -15.89 34.14 -52.94
N VAL A 398 -14.90 34.33 -53.81
CA VAL A 398 -14.72 35.52 -54.64
C VAL A 398 -14.14 35.04 -55.97
N ALA A 399 -14.69 35.59 -57.06
CA ALA A 399 -14.47 35.36 -58.50
C ALA A 399 -15.39 34.31 -59.14
#